data_AF-A0A933VDD7-F1
#
_entry.id   AF-A0A933VDD7-F1
#
_cell.length_a   1.000
_cell.length_b   1.000
_cell.length_c   1.000
_cell.angle_alpha   90.00
_cell.angle_beta   90.00
_cell.angle_gamma   90.00
#
_symmetry.space_group_name_H-M   'P 1'
#
loop_
_entity.id
_entity.type
_entity.pdbx_description
1 polymer ?
#
loop_
_entity_poly.entity_id
_entity_poly.type
_entity_poly.pdbx_seq_one_letter_code
_entity_poly.pdbx_strand_id
1 'polypeptide(L)'
;MNVKNLTKGLKYKGEAEGKRQTYYVFEGSGYYFVISFKKNDPNTGNFNVVESDAVEYVLKKFSGSNGITAKDVFKASSKTRYFYGDLEALNVLYVLVATNRAKVDGRYKSMALYFNIK
;
A
#
# COMPACT_ATOMS: atom_id res chain seq x y z
N MET A 1 -3.87 8.76 17.87
CA MET A 1 -2.51 8.15 17.79
C MET A 1 -1.46 9.24 18.05
N ASN A 2 -0.35 8.95 18.74
CA ASN A 2 0.72 9.94 19.01
C ASN A 2 1.88 9.77 18.02
N VAL A 3 2.38 10.87 17.43
CA VAL A 3 3.48 10.84 16.46
C VAL A 3 4.77 10.21 16.99
N LYS A 4 5.08 10.39 18.29
CA LYS A 4 6.24 9.75 18.93
C LYS A 4 6.07 8.22 18.99
N ASN A 5 4.85 7.74 19.15
CA ASN A 5 4.56 6.30 19.13
C ASN A 5 4.57 5.76 17.70
N LEU A 6 4.20 6.58 16.72
CA LEU A 6 4.21 6.23 15.30
C LEU A 6 5.62 5.99 14.73
N THR A 7 6.63 6.68 15.24
CA THR A 7 8.00 6.59 14.73
C THR A 7 8.90 5.68 15.57
N LYS A 8 8.45 5.28 16.77
CA LYS A 8 9.24 4.44 17.66
C LYS A 8 9.31 3.00 17.14
N GLY A 9 10.54 2.51 16.93
CA GLY A 9 10.79 1.10 16.61
C GLY A 9 10.31 0.68 15.21
N LEU A 10 10.12 1.62 14.29
CA LEU A 10 9.77 1.34 12.91
C LEU A 10 10.81 0.43 12.26
N LYS A 11 10.35 -0.67 11.65
CA LYS A 11 11.20 -1.63 10.94
C LYS A 11 10.97 -1.50 9.44
N TYR A 12 12.01 -1.17 8.68
CA TYR A 12 11.91 -1.18 7.22
C TYR A 12 11.56 -2.58 6.71
N LYS A 13 10.60 -2.65 5.77
CA LYS A 13 10.12 -3.91 5.18
C LYS A 13 10.46 -4.07 3.71
N GLY A 14 10.66 -2.95 3.02
CA GLY A 14 10.91 -2.94 1.60
C GLY A 14 10.27 -1.71 0.95
N GLU A 15 10.21 -1.76 -0.37
CA GLU A 15 9.69 -0.68 -1.18
C GLU A 15 8.78 -1.21 -2.29
N ALA A 16 7.95 -0.33 -2.83
CA ALA A 16 7.09 -0.59 -3.95
C ALA A 16 7.19 0.54 -4.97
N GLU A 17 7.32 0.15 -6.23
CA GLU A 17 7.43 1.07 -7.35
C GLU A 17 6.04 1.49 -7.85
N GLY A 18 5.72 2.77 -7.69
CA GLY A 18 4.59 3.41 -8.36
C GLY A 18 5.01 4.09 -9.67
N LYS A 19 4.04 4.69 -10.37
CA LYS A 19 4.32 5.35 -11.65
C LYS A 19 5.19 6.60 -11.53
N ARG A 20 4.89 7.44 -10.53
CA ARG A 20 5.53 8.75 -10.33
C ARG A 20 6.33 8.83 -9.03
N GLN A 21 6.15 7.85 -8.15
CA GLN A 21 6.71 7.85 -6.80
C GLN A 21 7.22 6.46 -6.46
N THR A 22 8.24 6.41 -5.62
CA THR A 22 8.69 5.20 -4.93
C THR A 22 8.16 5.23 -3.50
N TYR A 23 7.64 4.10 -3.03
CA TYR A 23 6.98 3.97 -1.73
C TYR A 23 7.81 3.08 -0.81
N TYR A 24 8.27 3.61 0.31
CA TYR A 24 9.05 2.93 1.33
C TYR A 24 8.14 2.55 2.49
N VAL A 25 8.18 1.29 2.90
CA VAL A 25 7.26 0.75 3.90
C VAL A 25 8.02 0.36 5.15
N PHE A 26 7.54 0.88 6.29
CA PHE A 26 8.02 0.54 7.61
C PHE A 26 6.88 -0.06 8.43
N GLU A 27 7.14 -1.11 9.18
CA GLU A 27 6.19 -1.73 10.11
C GLU A 27 6.36 -1.13 11.51
N GLY A 28 5.24 -0.74 12.12
CA GLY A 28 5.14 -0.41 13.53
C GLY A 28 4.20 -1.38 14.26
N SER A 29 3.84 -1.06 15.51
CA SER A 29 2.95 -1.92 16.31
C SER A 29 1.49 -1.79 15.87
N GLY A 30 1.06 -2.64 14.92
CA GLY A 30 -0.32 -2.71 14.41
C GLY A 30 -0.62 -1.80 13.22
N TYR A 31 0.40 -1.22 12.60
CA TYR A 31 0.27 -0.40 11.40
C TYR A 31 1.53 -0.46 10.55
N TYR A 32 1.41 0.05 9.32
CA TYR A 32 2.51 0.35 8.43
C TYR A 32 2.59 1.86 8.18
N PHE A 33 3.81 2.38 8.17
CA PHE A 33 4.14 3.73 7.75
C PHE A 33 4.64 3.68 6.31
N VAL A 34 3.90 4.32 5.40
CA VAL A 34 4.20 4.33 3.96
C VAL A 34 4.69 5.73 3.61
N ILE A 35 5.98 5.87 3.30
CA ILE A 35 6.59 7.13 2.88
C ILE A 35 6.78 7.09 1.38
N SER A 36 6.37 8.13 0.66
CA SER A 36 6.55 8.20 -0.78
C SER A 36 7.34 9.44 -1.18
N PHE A 37 8.19 9.30 -2.20
CA PHE A 37 8.94 10.40 -2.79
C PHE A 37 8.73 10.44 -4.30
N LYS A 38 8.62 11.64 -4.89
CA LYS A 38 8.54 11.78 -6.35
C LYS A 38 9.85 11.36 -7.01
N LYS A 39 9.75 10.57 -8.08
CA LYS A 39 10.92 10.09 -8.83
C LYS A 39 11.75 11.22 -9.43
N ASN A 40 11.10 12.29 -9.90
CA ASN A 40 11.76 13.43 -10.54
C ASN A 40 12.04 14.59 -9.58
N ASP A 41 11.64 14.48 -8.31
CA ASP A 41 11.89 15.47 -7.26
C ASP A 41 11.92 14.77 -5.89
N PRO A 42 13.05 14.14 -5.53
CA PRO A 42 13.15 13.34 -4.31
C PRO A 42 12.98 14.12 -3.01
N ASN A 43 12.98 15.46 -3.06
CA ASN A 43 12.72 16.31 -1.89
C ASN A 43 11.22 16.50 -1.62
N THR A 44 10.36 16.15 -2.58
CA THR A 44 8.91 16.22 -2.42
C THR A 44 8.33 14.83 -2.18
N GLY A 45 7.69 14.67 -1.03
CA GLY A 45 7.10 13.40 -0.63
C GLY A 45 5.80 13.55 0.16
N ASN A 46 5.26 12.40 0.56
CA ASN A 46 4.11 12.30 1.45
C ASN A 46 4.30 11.09 2.38
N PHE A 47 3.52 11.01 3.45
CA PHE A 47 3.47 9.82 4.29
C PHE A 47 2.01 9.44 4.58
N ASN A 48 1.78 8.15 4.74
CA ASN A 48 0.49 7.59 5.11
C ASN A 48 0.67 6.55 6.20
N VAL A 49 -0.36 6.40 7.03
CA VAL A 49 -0.44 5.31 8.01
C VAL A 49 -1.51 4.33 7.55
N VAL A 50 -1.18 3.05 7.55
CA VAL A 50 -2.07 1.98 7.09
C VAL A 50 -2.23 0.97 8.23
N GLU A 51 -3.46 0.70 8.67
CA GLU A 51 -3.72 -0.32 9.71
C GLU A 51 -3.30 -1.71 9.22
N SER A 52 -2.61 -2.50 10.05
CA SER A 52 -2.22 -3.87 9.70
C SER A 52 -3.45 -4.74 9.40
N ASP A 53 -4.56 -4.54 10.10
CA ASP A 53 -5.82 -5.26 9.87
C ASP A 53 -6.38 -5.03 8.47
N ALA A 54 -6.23 -3.81 7.93
CA ALA A 54 -6.64 -3.48 6.57
C ALA A 54 -5.79 -4.25 5.54
N VAL A 55 -4.49 -4.37 5.78
CA VAL A 55 -3.56 -5.15 4.93
C VAL A 55 -3.91 -6.62 4.95
N GLU A 56 -4.13 -7.19 6.13
CA GLU A 56 -4.51 -8.60 6.29
C GLU A 56 -5.89 -8.90 5.70
N TYR A 57 -6.84 -7.98 5.81
CA TYR A 57 -8.14 -8.09 5.14
C TYR A 57 -7.98 -8.19 3.62
N VAL A 58 -7.23 -7.26 3.00
CA VAL A 58 -7.02 -7.26 1.55
C VAL A 58 -6.27 -8.50 1.09
N LEU A 59 -5.23 -8.91 1.82
CA LEU A 59 -4.50 -10.15 1.55
C LEU A 59 -5.44 -11.36 1.53
N LYS A 60 -6.23 -11.55 2.59
CA LYS A 60 -7.17 -12.69 2.67
C LYS A 60 -8.24 -12.64 1.60
N LYS A 61 -8.76 -11.45 1.28
CA LYS A 61 -9.87 -11.29 0.34
C LYS A 61 -9.46 -11.53 -1.12
N PHE A 62 -8.22 -11.19 -1.47
CA PHE A 62 -7.73 -11.18 -2.85
C PHE A 62 -6.54 -12.13 -3.10
N SER A 63 -6.14 -12.96 -2.15
CA SER A 63 -5.06 -13.94 -2.34
C SER A 63 -5.30 -14.80 -3.59
N GLY A 64 -4.25 -15.00 -4.38
CA GLY A 64 -4.28 -15.70 -5.67
C GLY A 64 -4.90 -14.89 -6.83
N SER A 65 -5.43 -13.69 -6.59
CA SER A 65 -6.04 -12.88 -7.64
C SER A 65 -5.00 -12.10 -8.43
N ASN A 66 -5.26 -11.94 -9.74
CA ASN A 66 -4.39 -11.19 -10.66
C ASN A 66 -5.15 -9.99 -11.24
N GLY A 67 -4.42 -8.96 -11.64
CA GLY A 67 -5.00 -7.79 -12.30
C GLY A 67 -5.89 -6.92 -11.39
N ILE A 68 -5.65 -6.94 -10.07
CA ILE A 68 -6.44 -6.18 -9.10
C ILE A 68 -5.99 -4.72 -9.09
N THR A 69 -6.94 -3.79 -9.11
CA THR A 69 -6.67 -2.34 -8.96
C THR A 69 -7.07 -1.84 -7.58
N ALA A 70 -6.61 -0.64 -7.22
CA ALA A 70 -7.05 0.02 -5.99
C ALA A 70 -8.57 0.26 -5.94
N LYS A 71 -9.21 0.49 -7.10
CA LYS A 71 -10.68 0.62 -7.21
C LYS A 71 -11.40 -0.67 -6.87
N ASP A 72 -10.86 -1.81 -7.31
CA ASP A 72 -11.43 -3.11 -7.01
C ASP A 72 -11.36 -3.39 -5.50
N VAL A 73 -10.21 -3.09 -4.88
CA VAL A 73 -10.02 -3.19 -3.43
C VAL A 73 -10.99 -2.29 -2.69
N PHE A 74 -11.09 -1.01 -3.05
CA PHE A 74 -12.01 -0.08 -2.40
C PHE A 74 -13.46 -0.52 -2.52
N LYS A 75 -13.90 -0.91 -3.73
CA LYS A 75 -15.27 -1.40 -3.97
C LYS A 75 -15.61 -2.62 -3.14
N ALA A 76 -14.72 -3.61 -3.07
CA ALA A 76 -14.91 -4.83 -2.28
C ALA A 76 -14.95 -4.56 -0.77
N SER A 77 -14.37 -3.44 -0.33
CA SER A 77 -14.21 -3.05 1.06
C SER A 77 -15.23 -1.99 1.51
N SER A 78 -16.19 -1.63 0.66
CA SER A 78 -17.18 -0.55 0.89
C SER A 78 -18.04 -0.71 2.15
N LYS A 79 -18.10 -1.91 2.73
CA LYS A 79 -18.80 -2.19 4.00
C LYS A 79 -17.87 -2.32 5.20
N THR A 80 -16.59 -2.00 5.03
CA THR A 80 -15.58 -2.06 6.10
C THR A 80 -15.18 -0.66 6.54
N ARG A 81 -14.60 -0.56 7.74
CA ARG A 81 -14.01 0.70 8.25
C ARG A 81 -12.60 0.98 7.72
N TYR A 82 -12.05 0.11 6.87
CA TYR A 82 -10.61 0.11 6.57
C TYR A 82 -10.20 1.20 5.58
N PHE A 83 -11.09 1.62 4.69
CA PHE A 83 -10.79 2.60 3.65
C PHE A 83 -11.91 3.61 3.49
N TYR A 84 -11.52 4.87 3.34
CA TYR A 84 -12.38 5.99 2.98
C TYR A 84 -12.23 6.39 1.51
N GLY A 85 -11.28 5.77 0.77
CA GLY A 85 -11.15 5.97 -0.68
C GLY A 85 -10.09 5.08 -1.37
N ASP A 86 -10.04 5.19 -2.70
CA ASP A 86 -9.12 4.43 -3.56
C ASP A 86 -7.63 4.64 -3.23
N LEU A 87 -7.24 5.83 -2.74
CA LEU A 87 -5.84 6.13 -2.41
C LEU A 87 -5.36 5.36 -1.18
N GLU A 88 -6.22 5.14 -0.19
CA GLU A 88 -5.88 4.33 0.98
C GLU A 88 -5.77 2.85 0.60
N ALA A 89 -6.70 2.37 -0.24
CA ALA A 89 -6.63 1.04 -0.82
C ALA A 89 -5.34 0.83 -1.64
N LEU A 90 -4.91 1.86 -2.38
CA LEU A 90 -3.64 1.82 -3.11
C LEU A 90 -2.43 1.72 -2.16
N ASN A 91 -2.43 2.43 -1.03
CA ASN A 91 -1.37 2.32 -0.03
C ASN A 91 -1.28 0.91 0.57
N VAL A 92 -2.42 0.22 0.80
CA VAL A 92 -2.40 -1.20 1.20
C VAL A 92 -1.73 -2.08 0.14
N LEU A 93 -2.04 -1.87 -1.14
CA LEU A 93 -1.42 -2.64 -2.22
C LEU A 93 0.10 -2.42 -2.27
N TYR A 94 0.58 -1.20 -2.02
CA TYR A 94 2.01 -0.94 -1.89
C TYR A 94 2.64 -1.64 -0.68
N VAL A 95 1.95 -1.72 0.46
CA VAL A 95 2.41 -2.51 1.61
C VAL A 95 2.55 -3.99 1.23
N LEU A 96 1.57 -4.56 0.54
CA LEU A 96 1.63 -5.95 0.08
C LEU A 96 2.80 -6.19 -0.89
N VAL A 97 3.08 -5.24 -1.79
CA VAL A 97 4.24 -5.32 -2.69
C VAL A 97 5.56 -5.25 -1.90
N ALA A 98 5.72 -4.24 -1.05
CA ALA A 98 6.93 -4.04 -0.26
C ALA A 98 7.23 -5.22 0.69
N THR A 99 6.20 -5.90 1.17
CA THR A 99 6.32 -7.12 2.01
C THR A 99 6.39 -8.42 1.20
N ASN A 100 6.57 -8.34 -0.13
CA ASN A 100 6.69 -9.46 -1.07
C ASN A 100 5.45 -10.39 -1.12
N ARG A 101 4.27 -9.88 -0.74
CA ARG A 101 2.98 -10.58 -0.77
C ARG A 101 2.13 -10.22 -2.00
N ALA A 102 2.57 -9.25 -2.78
CA ALA A 102 2.01 -8.92 -4.08
C ALA A 102 3.13 -8.49 -5.04
N LYS A 103 2.80 -8.32 -6.32
CA LYS A 103 3.65 -7.67 -7.32
C LYS A 103 2.85 -6.74 -8.20
N VAL A 104 3.46 -5.65 -8.64
CA VAL A 104 2.88 -4.80 -9.69
C VAL A 104 2.92 -5.56 -11.01
N ASP A 105 1.80 -5.56 -11.74
CA ASP A 105 1.68 -6.16 -13.05
C ASP A 105 2.02 -5.14 -14.15
N GLY A 106 3.26 -5.19 -14.63
CA GLY A 106 3.76 -4.31 -15.69
C GLY A 106 3.22 -4.62 -17.09
N ARG A 107 2.42 -5.68 -17.28
CA ARG A 107 1.86 -6.02 -18.60
C ARG A 107 0.81 -5.00 -19.07
N TYR A 108 0.17 -4.31 -18.13
CA TYR A 108 -0.86 -3.32 -18.43
C TYR A 108 -0.26 -1.95 -18.73
N LYS A 109 -0.52 -1.41 -19.92
CA LYS A 109 -0.08 -0.07 -20.37
C LYS A 109 -1.13 1.03 -20.14
N SER A 110 -2.06 0.86 -19.20
CA SER A 110 -3.09 1.87 -18.91
C SER A 110 -2.60 2.89 -17.89
N MET A 111 -3.41 3.91 -17.54
CA MET A 111 -3.07 4.87 -16.48
C MET A 111 -3.21 4.27 -15.06
N ALA A 112 -3.98 3.21 -14.88
CA ALA A 112 -4.08 2.49 -13.61
C ALA A 112 -2.83 1.63 -13.34
N LEU A 113 -2.67 1.23 -12.07
CA LEU A 113 -1.76 0.17 -11.66
C LEU A 113 -2.58 -1.10 -11.37
N TYR A 114 -1.99 -2.24 -11.71
CA TYR A 114 -2.57 -3.56 -11.51
C TYR A 114 -1.64 -4.37 -10.63
N PHE A 115 -2.20 -5.21 -9.78
CA PHE A 115 -1.48 -5.96 -8.77
C PHE A 115 -1.88 -7.43 -8.84
N ASN A 116 -0.89 -8.29 -8.66
CA ASN A 116 -1.07 -9.73 -8.52
C ASN A 116 -0.75 -10.10 -7.08
N ILE A 117 -1.75 -10.60 -6.35
CA ILE A 117 -1.66 -10.89 -4.91
C ILE A 117 -1.36 -12.38 -4.74
N LYS A 118 -0.36 -12.70 -3.93
CA LYS A 118 0.13 -14.07 -3.71
C LYS A 118 -0.72 -14.85 -2.72
#